data_AF-A0A7W8DS39-F1
#
_entry.id   AF-A0A7W8DS39-F1
#
_cell.length_a   1.000
_cell.length_b   1.000
_cell.length_c   1.000
_cell.angle_alpha   90.00
_cell.angle_beta   90.00
_cell.angle_gamma   90.00
#
_symmetry.space_group_name_H-M   'P 1'
#
loop_
_entity.id
_entity.type
_entity.pdbx_description
1 polymer ?
#
loop_
_entity_poly.entity_id
_entity_poly.type
_entity_poly.pdbx_seq_one_letter_code
_entity_poly.pdbx_strand_id
1 'polypeptide(L)'
;MKNKSPLKNVAASVRARLLNVMTERGQDFNSLLVRYAIERLLFRLATSKYRTQFILKGAMLFTAWQHVPHRVTKDVDLLGFGDSSPDALKAIFAEICVEPVEDDGVVFDPASIEAEPIRAEEEYVGVRVTFQGLLGTARLNVQVDVGFGDGFAVEPVMLQIPSLVGMPAPEVRAYRMETSISEKFEASVNLGLLNTRMKDYFDLWHLARNFGFDGESISESIQATFQRRNTPLPTAAPVGMTEEFWSDAKRQALWVAFCRKSVRINPSPTLEEVVTFVNTFIVPPALAASRGEAFAQEWQPGGPWRPKS
;
A
#
# COMPACT_ATOMS: atom_id res chain seq x y z
N MET A 1 49.30 19.30 10.61
CA MET A 1 48.31 19.01 9.55
C MET A 1 46.98 18.73 10.22
N LYS A 2 45.97 19.58 10.03
CA LYS A 2 44.61 19.35 10.55
C LYS A 2 43.91 18.36 9.61
N ASN A 3 43.60 17.17 10.11
CA ASN A 3 42.74 16.20 9.43
C ASN A 3 41.35 16.83 9.27
N LYS A 4 41.09 17.46 8.12
CA LYS A 4 39.73 17.79 7.70
C LYS A 4 39.12 16.47 7.24
N SER A 5 38.33 15.83 8.11
CA SER A 5 37.34 14.86 7.66
C SER A 5 36.57 15.51 6.50
N PRO A 6 36.45 14.88 5.32
CA PRO A 6 35.71 15.49 4.23
C PRO A 6 34.28 15.73 4.74
N LEU A 7 33.77 16.95 4.53
CA LEU A 7 32.37 17.28 4.77
C LEU A 7 31.53 16.23 4.03
N LYS A 8 31.01 15.26 4.76
CA LYS A 8 30.26 14.12 4.23
C LYS A 8 28.90 14.67 3.84
N ASN A 9 28.77 15.17 2.62
CA ASN A 9 27.49 15.64 2.10
C ASN A 9 26.60 14.41 1.84
N VAL A 10 25.90 13.97 2.89
CA VAL A 10 25.06 12.76 2.84
C VAL A 10 23.99 12.91 1.78
N ALA A 11 23.35 14.07 1.67
CA ALA A 11 22.34 14.33 0.64
C ALA A 11 22.87 14.12 -0.79
N ALA A 12 24.08 14.62 -1.10
CA ALA A 12 24.71 14.39 -2.40
C ALA A 12 25.04 12.91 -2.63
N SER A 13 25.53 12.21 -1.62
CA SER A 13 25.81 10.76 -1.67
C SER A 13 24.53 9.93 -1.90
N VAL A 14 23.45 10.24 -1.20
CA VAL A 14 22.13 9.62 -1.40
C VAL A 14 21.62 9.87 -2.80
N ARG A 15 21.66 11.12 -3.28
CA ARG A 15 21.19 11.48 -4.63
C ARG A 15 21.96 10.72 -5.70
N ALA A 16 23.29 10.57 -5.55
CA ALA A 16 24.11 9.78 -6.46
C ALA A 16 23.71 8.28 -6.43
N ARG A 17 23.47 7.70 -5.25
CA ARG A 17 22.98 6.31 -5.14
C ARG A 17 21.59 6.12 -5.77
N LEU A 18 20.68 7.08 -5.61
CA LEU A 18 19.37 7.05 -6.28
C LEU A 18 19.49 7.13 -7.81
N LEU A 19 20.47 7.88 -8.35
CA LEU A 19 20.74 7.91 -9.79
C LEU A 19 21.26 6.56 -10.31
N ASN A 20 22.06 5.85 -9.52
CA ASN A 20 22.48 4.50 -9.85
C ASN A 20 21.27 3.55 -9.88
N VAL A 21 20.41 3.59 -8.87
CA VAL A 21 19.17 2.80 -8.83
C VAL A 21 18.27 3.10 -10.03
N MET A 22 18.14 4.37 -10.41
CA MET A 22 17.40 4.80 -11.60
C MET A 22 17.94 4.13 -12.87
N THR A 23 19.26 4.16 -13.05
CA THR A 23 19.94 3.62 -14.23
C THR A 23 19.86 2.09 -14.29
N GLU A 24 20.06 1.42 -13.15
CA GLU A 24 20.03 -0.04 -13.05
C GLU A 24 18.62 -0.62 -13.21
N ARG A 25 17.60 0.07 -12.71
CA ARG A 25 16.21 -0.46 -12.62
C ARG A 25 15.24 0.21 -13.60
N GLY A 26 15.67 1.20 -14.38
CA GLY A 26 14.83 1.93 -15.33
C GLY A 26 13.65 2.68 -14.68
N GLN A 27 13.77 3.08 -13.42
CA GLN A 27 12.71 3.76 -12.68
C GLN A 27 12.76 5.28 -12.90
N ASP A 28 11.62 5.95 -12.76
CA ASP A 28 11.56 7.42 -12.80
C ASP A 28 12.25 8.02 -11.56
N PHE A 29 13.15 9.00 -11.77
CA PHE A 29 13.94 9.58 -10.68
C PHE A 29 13.09 10.28 -9.62
N ASN A 30 12.04 10.98 -10.05
CA ASN A 30 11.14 11.66 -9.10
C ASN A 30 10.39 10.66 -8.23
N SER A 31 9.98 9.52 -8.80
CA SER A 31 9.35 8.42 -8.06
C SER A 31 10.32 7.82 -7.04
N LEU A 32 11.62 7.71 -7.36
CA LEU A 32 12.65 7.28 -6.42
C LEU A 32 12.88 8.29 -5.29
N LEU A 33 12.88 9.59 -5.59
CA LEU A 33 12.98 10.65 -4.57
C LEU A 33 11.82 10.59 -3.58
N VAL A 34 10.58 10.47 -4.08
CA VAL A 34 9.38 10.35 -3.24
C VAL A 34 9.42 9.07 -2.41
N ARG A 35 9.77 7.92 -3.02
CA ARG A 35 9.89 6.66 -2.28
C ARG A 35 10.95 6.75 -1.19
N TYR A 36 12.10 7.38 -1.45
CA TYR A 36 13.12 7.60 -0.44
C TYR A 36 12.64 8.51 0.69
N ALA A 37 11.92 9.59 0.37
CA ALA A 37 11.30 10.46 1.37
C ALA A 37 10.34 9.67 2.28
N ILE A 38 9.46 8.85 1.71
CA ILE A 38 8.54 8.00 2.46
C ILE A 38 9.30 6.98 3.33
N GLU A 39 10.34 6.34 2.78
CA GLU A 39 11.19 5.41 3.53
C GLU A 39 11.81 6.08 4.77
N ARG A 40 12.31 7.31 4.62
CA ARG A 40 12.93 8.10 5.71
C ARG A 40 11.91 8.66 6.70
N LEU A 41 10.69 8.96 6.25
CA LEU A 41 9.57 9.30 7.14
C LEU A 41 9.15 8.09 7.98
N LEU A 42 8.99 6.92 7.36
CA LEU A 42 8.64 5.69 8.06
C LEU A 42 9.70 5.28 9.07
N PHE A 43 10.98 5.58 8.81
CA PHE A 43 12.06 5.36 9.78
C PHE A 43 11.89 6.24 11.02
N ARG A 44 11.65 7.53 10.84
CA ARG A 44 11.34 8.45 11.95
C ARG A 44 10.08 8.02 12.71
N LEU A 45 9.02 7.60 12.00
CA LEU A 45 7.81 7.07 12.64
C LEU A 45 8.12 5.84 13.51
N ALA A 46 8.89 4.89 12.99
CA ALA A 46 9.24 3.63 13.67
C ALA A 46 10.07 3.84 14.94
N THR A 47 10.91 4.88 14.98
CA THR A 47 11.76 5.21 16.14
C THR A 47 11.10 6.19 17.11
N SER A 48 10.05 6.90 16.68
CA SER A 48 9.32 7.86 17.52
C SER A 48 8.41 7.18 18.56
N LYS A 49 7.89 8.00 19.49
CA LYS A 49 6.83 7.61 20.44
C LYS A 49 5.52 7.14 19.76
N TYR A 50 5.33 7.44 18.47
CA TYR A 50 4.13 7.12 17.71
C TYR A 50 4.16 5.75 17.01
N ARG A 51 5.24 4.98 17.18
CA ARG A 51 5.46 3.69 16.50
C ARG A 51 4.31 2.68 16.62
N THR A 52 3.54 2.72 17.70
CA THR A 52 2.38 1.84 17.92
C THR A 52 1.05 2.45 17.49
N GLN A 53 1.01 3.76 17.24
CA GLN A 53 -0.21 4.50 16.91
C GLN A 53 -0.62 4.36 15.44
N PHE A 54 0.30 3.93 14.57
CA PHE A 54 0.04 3.78 13.14
C PHE A 54 0.38 2.38 12.65
N ILE A 55 -0.40 1.90 11.68
CA ILE A 55 -0.14 0.67 10.94
C ILE A 55 -0.06 1.00 9.46
N LEU A 56 1.02 0.57 8.82
CA LEU A 56 1.22 0.71 7.38
C LEU A 56 0.22 -0.16 6.62
N LYS A 57 -0.44 0.43 5.63
CA LYS A 57 -1.33 -0.28 4.70
C LYS A 57 -1.06 0.12 3.26
N GLY A 58 -1.91 -0.34 2.36
CA GLY A 58 -1.93 0.12 0.97
C GLY A 58 -0.70 -0.29 0.17
N ALA A 59 -0.37 0.51 -0.83
CA ALA A 59 0.54 0.10 -1.90
C ALA A 59 2.02 0.06 -1.49
N MET A 60 2.39 0.73 -0.39
CA MET A 60 3.76 0.72 0.13
C MET A 60 4.17 -0.67 0.64
N LEU A 61 3.22 -1.52 1.05
CA LEU A 61 3.50 -2.88 1.50
C LEU A 61 4.17 -3.75 0.42
N PHE A 62 3.84 -3.50 -0.85
CA PHE A 62 4.44 -4.22 -1.97
C PHE A 62 5.95 -4.01 -2.07
N THR A 63 6.47 -2.88 -1.57
CA THR A 63 7.91 -2.63 -1.54
C THR A 63 8.67 -3.51 -0.55
N ALA A 64 7.96 -4.09 0.42
CA ALA A 64 8.51 -5.03 1.38
C ALA A 64 8.30 -6.49 0.96
N TRP A 65 7.18 -6.79 0.32
CA TRP A 65 6.93 -8.14 -0.19
C TRP A 65 7.75 -8.44 -1.45
N GLN A 66 8.14 -7.42 -2.22
CA GLN A 66 8.97 -7.56 -3.41
C GLN A 66 9.98 -6.41 -3.55
N HIS A 67 11.17 -6.73 -4.07
CA HIS A 67 12.24 -5.75 -4.26
C HIS A 67 11.93 -4.70 -5.35
N VAL A 68 11.12 -5.07 -6.33
CA VAL A 68 10.68 -4.19 -7.42
C VAL A 68 9.19 -3.92 -7.27
N PRO A 69 8.77 -2.66 -7.05
CA PRO A 69 7.35 -2.31 -7.02
C PRO A 69 6.71 -2.64 -8.37
N HIS A 70 5.58 -3.35 -8.36
CA HIS A 70 4.81 -3.70 -9.56
C HIS A 70 4.08 -2.50 -10.17
N ARG A 71 3.92 -1.41 -9.40
CA ARG A 71 3.48 -0.09 -9.86
C ARG A 71 4.05 1.05 -9.01
N VAL A 72 3.98 2.26 -9.54
CA VAL A 72 4.40 3.48 -8.81
C VAL A 72 3.41 3.80 -7.68
N THR A 73 3.94 4.05 -6.48
CA THR A 73 3.21 4.53 -5.29
C THR A 73 3.81 5.86 -4.88
N LYS A 74 2.97 6.88 -4.64
CA LYS A 74 3.42 8.26 -4.36
C LYS A 74 3.04 8.75 -2.96
N ASP A 75 2.19 7.97 -2.31
CA ASP A 75 1.56 8.23 -1.04
C ASP A 75 1.90 7.09 -0.07
N VAL A 76 1.75 7.35 1.22
CA VAL A 76 1.77 6.31 2.24
C VAL A 76 0.39 6.27 2.89
N ASP A 77 -0.22 5.09 2.86
CA ASP A 77 -1.49 4.85 3.53
C ASP A 77 -1.21 4.31 4.94
N LEU A 78 -1.81 4.93 5.95
CA LEU A 78 -1.76 4.47 7.34
C LEU A 78 -3.17 4.21 7.88
N LEU A 79 -3.28 3.26 8.81
CA LEU A 79 -4.38 3.21 9.78
C LEU A 79 -3.88 3.87 11.07
N GLY A 80 -4.57 4.91 11.53
CA GLY A 80 -4.27 5.62 12.77
C GLY A 80 -5.18 5.21 13.92
N PHE A 81 -4.66 5.28 15.14
CA PHE A 81 -5.42 5.17 16.39
C PHE A 81 -5.34 6.47 17.20
N GLY A 82 -6.36 6.74 18.03
CA GLY A 82 -6.43 7.95 18.84
C GLY A 82 -7.16 9.09 18.13
N ASP A 83 -6.75 10.33 18.40
CA ASP A 83 -7.40 11.54 17.88
C ASP A 83 -7.25 11.63 16.35
N SER A 84 -8.39 11.62 15.65
CA SER A 84 -8.45 11.68 14.20
C SER A 84 -8.54 13.09 13.63
N SER A 85 -8.49 14.14 14.45
CA SER A 85 -8.60 15.50 13.96
C SER A 85 -7.40 15.88 13.08
N PRO A 86 -7.61 16.72 12.04
CA PRO A 86 -6.50 17.26 11.24
C PRO A 86 -5.43 17.96 12.07
N ASP A 87 -5.82 18.70 13.12
CA ASP A 87 -4.89 19.41 14.00
C ASP A 87 -4.02 18.45 14.81
N ALA A 88 -4.60 17.37 15.35
CA ALA A 88 -3.84 16.35 16.05
C ALA A 88 -2.83 15.66 15.13
N LEU A 89 -3.25 15.27 13.93
CA LEU A 89 -2.32 14.66 12.97
C LEU A 89 -1.24 15.64 12.51
N LYS A 90 -1.57 16.91 12.30
CA LYS A 90 -0.58 17.95 11.98
C LYS A 90 0.49 18.04 13.07
N ALA A 91 0.10 18.04 14.35
CA ALA A 91 1.04 18.05 15.47
C ALA A 91 1.90 16.77 15.51
N ILE A 92 1.28 15.59 15.36
CA ILE A 92 1.98 14.30 15.35
C ILE A 92 3.03 14.24 14.23
N PHE A 93 2.65 14.59 13.00
CA PHE A 93 3.58 14.56 11.87
C PHE A 93 4.67 15.64 11.98
N ALA A 94 4.39 16.79 12.62
CA ALA A 94 5.42 17.79 12.92
C ALA A 94 6.51 17.22 13.84
N GLU A 95 6.11 16.48 14.88
CA GLU A 95 7.04 15.80 15.77
C GLU A 95 7.80 14.68 15.06
N ILE A 96 7.12 13.85 14.25
CA ILE A 96 7.78 12.79 13.46
C ILE A 96 8.81 13.38 12.49
N CYS A 97 8.52 14.52 11.85
CA CYS A 97 9.43 15.14 10.90
C CYS A 97 10.78 15.54 11.51
N VAL A 98 10.80 15.85 12.81
CA VAL A 98 11.99 16.30 13.56
C VAL A 98 12.56 15.24 14.49
N GLU A 99 12.05 14.00 14.44
CA GLU A 99 12.58 12.88 15.23
C GLU A 99 14.10 12.73 15.00
N PRO A 100 14.93 12.71 16.06
CA PRO A 100 16.37 12.61 15.93
C PRO A 100 16.80 11.29 15.28
N VAL A 101 17.52 11.38 14.15
CA VAL A 101 18.07 10.23 13.42
C VAL A 101 19.50 10.53 12.95
N GLU A 102 20.25 9.49 12.59
CA GLU A 102 21.51 9.69 11.85
C GLU A 102 21.21 10.42 10.53
N ASP A 103 22.09 11.34 10.13
CA ASP A 103 21.92 12.13 8.90
C ASP A 103 21.68 11.20 7.70
N ASP A 104 20.46 11.27 7.17
CA ASP A 104 19.99 10.52 6.02
C ASP A 104 19.85 11.42 4.78
N GLY A 105 20.33 12.66 4.87
CA GLY A 105 20.26 13.68 3.84
C GLY A 105 18.89 14.32 3.64
N VAL A 106 17.84 13.89 4.38
CA VAL A 106 16.48 14.43 4.27
C VAL A 106 16.20 15.41 5.40
N VAL A 107 15.69 16.58 5.02
CA VAL A 107 15.16 17.56 5.96
C VAL A 107 13.69 17.79 5.62
N PHE A 108 12.78 17.32 6.48
CA PHE A 108 11.36 17.65 6.36
C PHE A 108 11.09 19.05 6.94
N ASP A 109 10.07 19.74 6.42
CA ASP A 109 9.65 21.05 6.89
C ASP A 109 8.32 20.96 7.67
N PRO A 110 8.35 20.93 9.02
CA PRO A 110 7.15 20.86 9.83
C PRO A 110 6.21 22.07 9.64
N ALA A 111 6.74 23.24 9.27
CA ALA A 111 5.93 24.44 9.07
C ALA A 111 5.06 24.34 7.81
N SER A 112 5.46 23.48 6.86
CA SER A 112 4.71 23.22 5.63
C SER A 112 3.58 22.19 5.77
N ILE A 113 3.37 21.61 6.98
CA ILE A 113 2.37 20.57 7.17
C ILE A 113 0.96 21.13 7.06
N GLU A 114 0.20 20.55 6.15
CA GLU A 114 -1.24 20.73 5.99
C GLU A 114 -1.93 19.40 6.25
N ALA A 115 -3.13 19.47 6.85
CA ALA A 115 -3.95 18.31 7.13
C ALA A 115 -5.40 18.63 6.76
N GLU A 116 -6.01 17.79 5.93
CA GLU A 116 -7.37 17.97 5.43
C GLU A 116 -8.20 16.68 5.56
N PRO A 117 -9.48 16.75 5.93
CA PRO A 117 -10.37 15.59 5.90
C PRO A 117 -10.49 14.98 4.50
N ILE A 118 -10.36 13.67 4.39
CA ILE A 118 -10.73 12.90 3.19
C ILE A 118 -12.19 12.52 3.32
N ARG A 119 -13.04 13.01 2.39
CA ARG A 119 -14.46 12.69 2.34
C ARG A 119 -14.78 11.89 1.07
N ALA A 120 -15.50 10.78 1.20
CA ALA A 120 -16.09 10.06 0.09
C ALA A 120 -17.61 10.08 0.27
N GLU A 121 -18.34 10.69 -0.67
CA GLU A 121 -19.82 10.72 -0.65
C GLU A 121 -20.42 11.09 0.72
N GLU A 122 -19.85 12.13 1.35
CA GLU A 122 -20.21 12.66 2.69
C GLU A 122 -19.73 11.83 3.90
N GLU A 123 -19.15 10.66 3.71
CA GLU A 123 -18.51 9.87 4.77
C GLU A 123 -17.09 10.37 5.06
N TYR A 124 -16.76 10.52 6.34
CA TYR A 124 -15.39 10.81 6.78
C TYR A 124 -14.54 9.54 6.73
N VAL A 125 -13.64 9.47 5.74
CA VAL A 125 -12.83 8.26 5.47
C VAL A 125 -11.44 8.36 6.11
N GLY A 126 -11.00 9.57 6.47
CA GLY A 126 -9.71 9.81 7.10
C GLY A 126 -9.23 11.26 6.98
N VAL A 127 -7.92 11.45 7.13
CA VAL A 127 -7.22 12.73 6.94
C VAL A 127 -6.06 12.52 6.00
N ARG A 128 -5.90 13.44 5.05
CA ARG A 128 -4.70 13.57 4.23
C ARG A 128 -3.78 14.58 4.87
N VAL A 129 -2.53 14.18 5.11
CA VAL A 129 -1.46 15.05 5.59
C VAL A 129 -0.46 15.24 4.46
N THR A 130 -0.14 16.48 4.12
CA THR A 130 0.84 16.83 3.10
C THR A 130 1.90 17.75 3.67
N PHE A 131 3.14 17.59 3.22
CA PHE A 131 4.25 18.46 3.62
C PHE A 131 5.43 18.36 2.67
N GLN A 132 6.32 19.33 2.81
CA GLN A 132 7.54 19.48 2.04
C GLN A 132 8.73 18.85 2.75
N GLY A 133 9.72 18.46 1.97
CA GLY A 133 11.05 18.14 2.44
C GLY A 133 12.11 18.46 1.39
N LEU A 134 13.37 18.32 1.79
CA LEU A 134 14.52 18.54 0.95
C LEU A 134 15.49 17.36 1.04
N LEU A 135 15.96 16.90 -0.12
CA LEU A 135 17.17 16.09 -0.25
C LEU A 135 18.24 16.95 -0.91
N GLY A 136 19.05 17.62 -0.09
CA GLY A 136 19.94 18.68 -0.56
C GLY A 136 19.13 19.84 -1.15
N THR A 137 19.22 20.05 -2.46
CA THR A 137 18.42 21.08 -3.18
C THR A 137 17.14 20.53 -3.83
N ALA A 138 16.95 19.20 -3.84
CA ALA A 138 15.77 18.59 -4.45
C ALA A 138 14.57 18.70 -3.50
N ARG A 139 13.46 19.26 -3.98
CA ARG A 139 12.20 19.33 -3.25
C ARG A 139 11.48 17.99 -3.27
N LEU A 140 10.93 17.61 -2.12
CA LEU A 140 10.17 16.40 -1.89
C LEU A 140 8.76 16.81 -1.47
N ASN A 141 7.75 16.28 -2.15
CA ASN A 141 6.36 16.39 -1.71
C ASN A 141 5.98 15.06 -1.09
N VAL A 142 5.60 15.06 0.19
CA VAL A 142 5.17 13.87 0.91
C VAL A 142 3.68 13.96 1.17
N GLN A 143 2.97 12.86 0.92
CA GLN A 143 1.55 12.72 1.20
C GLN A 143 1.34 11.46 2.05
N VAL A 144 0.63 11.62 3.15
CA VAL A 144 0.24 10.55 4.07
C VAL A 144 -1.27 10.56 4.21
N ASP A 145 -1.92 9.47 3.77
CA ASP A 145 -3.36 9.31 3.93
C ASP A 145 -3.63 8.42 5.15
N VAL A 146 -4.19 8.99 6.20
CA VAL A 146 -4.50 8.32 7.47
C VAL A 146 -5.99 8.00 7.51
N GLY A 147 -6.33 6.72 7.38
CA GLY A 147 -7.68 6.26 7.68
C GLY A 147 -7.85 5.96 9.17
N PHE A 148 -9.08 6.07 9.66
CA PHE A 148 -9.45 5.70 11.03
C PHE A 148 -10.54 4.63 10.98
N GLY A 149 -10.55 3.74 11.96
CA GLY A 149 -11.56 2.68 12.06
C GLY A 149 -11.28 1.73 13.24
N ASP A 150 -12.34 1.06 13.68
CA ASP A 150 -12.35 0.25 14.89
C ASP A 150 -11.63 -1.08 14.65
N GLY A 151 -10.34 -1.10 15.02
CA GLY A 151 -9.54 -2.31 15.14
C GLY A 151 -9.15 -2.97 13.81
N PHE A 152 -8.13 -3.81 13.90
CA PHE A 152 -7.79 -4.76 12.85
C PHE A 152 -8.49 -6.09 13.18
N ALA A 153 -9.09 -6.69 12.17
CA ALA A 153 -9.80 -7.95 12.33
C ALA A 153 -8.81 -9.14 12.38
N VAL A 154 -7.56 -8.91 11.93
CA VAL A 154 -6.41 -9.82 12.00
C VAL A 154 -5.20 -9.03 12.51
N GLU A 155 -4.44 -9.58 13.46
CA GLU A 155 -3.30 -8.87 14.09
C GLU A 155 -2.24 -8.46 13.04
N PRO A 156 -1.83 -7.17 13.00
CA PRO A 156 -0.74 -6.67 12.18
C PRO A 156 0.55 -7.42 12.41
N VAL A 157 1.43 -7.39 11.42
CA VAL A 157 2.78 -7.95 11.50
C VAL A 157 3.81 -6.83 11.58
N MET A 158 4.94 -7.10 12.24
CA MET A 158 6.12 -6.25 12.09
C MET A 158 6.76 -6.54 10.74
N LEU A 159 7.04 -5.49 9.98
CA LEU A 159 7.56 -5.60 8.64
C LEU A 159 8.66 -4.56 8.42
N GLN A 160 9.77 -5.02 7.85
CA GLN A 160 10.91 -4.18 7.52
C GLN A 160 10.78 -3.68 6.08
N ILE A 161 10.78 -2.36 5.86
CA ILE A 161 10.76 -1.80 4.49
C ILE A 161 12.20 -1.82 3.94
N PRO A 162 12.47 -2.50 2.82
CA PRO A 162 13.81 -2.57 2.26
C PRO A 162 14.34 -1.18 1.89
N SER A 163 15.59 -0.92 2.26
CA SER A 163 16.20 0.36 1.94
C SER A 163 16.57 0.47 0.46
N LEU A 164 16.22 1.61 -0.15
CA LEU A 164 16.61 1.94 -1.52
C LEU A 164 18.12 2.10 -1.71
N VAL A 165 18.82 2.64 -0.72
CA VAL A 165 20.23 3.04 -0.87
C VAL A 165 21.10 2.54 0.29
N GLY A 166 20.63 1.57 1.07
CA GLY A 166 21.38 1.00 2.19
C GLY A 166 21.40 1.89 3.44
N MET A 167 20.35 2.68 3.65
CA MET A 167 20.07 3.31 4.94
C MET A 167 19.47 2.30 5.93
N PRO A 168 19.50 2.57 7.25
CA PRO A 168 18.75 1.78 8.22
C PRO A 168 17.29 1.62 7.79
N ALA A 169 16.85 0.38 7.66
CA ALA A 169 15.51 0.05 7.17
C ALA A 169 14.46 0.27 8.29
N PRO A 170 13.32 0.93 8.00
CA PRO A 170 12.28 1.12 8.99
C PRO A 170 11.57 -0.20 9.30
N GLU A 171 11.30 -0.43 10.58
CA GLU A 171 10.54 -1.58 11.07
C GLU A 171 9.18 -1.09 11.59
N VAL A 172 8.11 -1.37 10.83
CA VAL A 172 6.78 -0.81 11.08
C VAL A 172 5.75 -1.91 11.30
N ARG A 173 4.71 -1.60 12.08
CA ARG A 173 3.49 -2.42 12.10
C ARG A 173 2.81 -2.27 10.75
N ALA A 174 2.39 -3.38 10.15
CA ALA A 174 1.85 -3.41 8.81
C ALA A 174 0.69 -4.41 8.67
N TYR A 175 -0.21 -4.16 7.72
CA TYR A 175 -1.22 -5.14 7.33
C TYR A 175 -0.56 -6.40 6.76
N ARG A 176 -1.19 -7.54 7.01
CA ARG A 176 -0.88 -8.79 6.32
C ARG A 176 -1.33 -8.72 4.86
N MET A 177 -0.79 -9.59 4.02
CA MET A 177 -1.21 -9.67 2.62
C MET A 177 -2.69 -10.02 2.52
N GLU A 178 -3.16 -10.95 3.35
CA GLU A 178 -4.54 -11.42 3.41
C GLU A 178 -5.52 -10.28 3.75
N THR A 179 -5.14 -9.38 4.67
CA THR A 179 -5.92 -8.19 5.00
C THR A 179 -5.97 -7.21 3.82
N SER A 180 -4.85 -6.99 3.13
CA SER A 180 -4.79 -6.13 1.94
C SER A 180 -5.64 -6.68 0.79
N ILE A 181 -5.61 -8.01 0.60
CA ILE A 181 -6.45 -8.74 -0.36
C ILE A 181 -7.93 -8.56 -0.01
N SER A 182 -8.28 -8.74 1.27
CA SER A 182 -9.66 -8.68 1.74
C SER A 182 -10.27 -7.29 1.59
N GLU A 183 -9.53 -6.20 1.87
CA GLU A 183 -10.02 -4.83 1.64
C GLU A 183 -10.23 -4.52 0.15
N LYS A 184 -9.37 -5.03 -0.73
CA LYS A 184 -9.53 -4.87 -2.18
C LYS A 184 -10.74 -5.61 -2.71
N PHE A 185 -10.94 -6.83 -2.19
CA PHE A 185 -12.10 -7.64 -2.53
C PHE A 185 -13.39 -7.01 -2.01
N GLU A 186 -13.42 -6.54 -0.77
CA GLU A 186 -14.56 -5.84 -0.18
C GLU A 186 -14.96 -4.62 -1.04
N ALA A 187 -13.99 -3.80 -1.46
CA ALA A 187 -14.26 -2.67 -2.34
C ALA A 187 -14.85 -3.12 -3.70
N SER A 188 -14.43 -4.27 -4.22
CA SER A 188 -15.02 -4.84 -5.46
C SER A 188 -16.46 -5.30 -5.30
N VAL A 189 -16.83 -5.78 -4.11
CA VAL A 189 -18.20 -6.17 -3.78
C VAL A 189 -19.07 -4.94 -3.55
N ASN A 190 -18.63 -4.04 -2.67
CA ASN A 190 -19.39 -2.87 -2.25
C ASN A 190 -19.66 -1.89 -3.41
N LEU A 191 -18.64 -1.61 -4.23
CA LEU A 191 -18.79 -0.68 -5.36
C LEU A 191 -19.40 -1.31 -6.61
N GLY A 192 -19.31 -2.65 -6.74
CA GLY A 192 -19.83 -3.40 -7.89
C GLY A 192 -19.45 -2.78 -9.22
N LEU A 193 -20.45 -2.52 -10.08
CA LEU A 193 -20.22 -1.92 -11.39
C LEU A 193 -19.64 -0.50 -11.28
N LEU A 194 -19.93 0.27 -10.24
CA LEU A 194 -19.42 1.64 -10.08
C LEU A 194 -17.93 1.69 -9.69
N ASN A 195 -17.27 0.55 -9.48
CA ASN A 195 -15.87 0.51 -9.07
C ASN A 195 -14.93 1.08 -10.13
N THR A 196 -14.19 2.13 -9.76
CA THR A 196 -13.17 2.78 -10.59
C THR A 196 -11.74 2.44 -10.19
N ARG A 197 -11.55 1.65 -9.11
CA ARG A 197 -10.25 1.33 -8.52
C ARG A 197 -9.53 0.20 -9.28
N MET A 198 -9.21 0.43 -10.55
CA MET A 198 -8.52 -0.55 -11.41
C MET A 198 -7.19 -1.06 -10.81
N LYS A 199 -6.51 -0.22 -10.03
CA LYS A 199 -5.28 -0.61 -9.31
C LYS A 199 -5.50 -1.80 -8.36
N ASP A 200 -6.68 -1.93 -7.75
CA ASP A 200 -6.96 -2.99 -6.78
C ASP A 200 -7.08 -4.36 -7.47
N TYR A 201 -7.66 -4.42 -8.67
CA TYR A 201 -7.68 -5.64 -9.48
C TYR A 201 -6.27 -6.07 -9.92
N PHE A 202 -5.44 -5.12 -10.33
CA PHE A 202 -4.05 -5.41 -10.69
C PHE A 202 -3.23 -5.87 -9.48
N ASP A 203 -3.43 -5.23 -8.32
CA ASP A 203 -2.79 -5.62 -7.06
C ASP A 203 -3.20 -7.05 -6.65
N LEU A 204 -4.48 -7.41 -6.74
CA LEU A 204 -4.98 -8.76 -6.47
C LEU A 204 -4.39 -9.81 -7.43
N TRP A 205 -4.40 -9.52 -8.74
CA TRP A 205 -3.82 -10.39 -9.75
C TRP A 205 -2.33 -10.60 -9.52
N HIS A 206 -1.61 -9.54 -9.17
CA HIS A 206 -0.18 -9.60 -8.88
C HIS A 206 0.10 -10.46 -7.64
N LEU A 207 -0.67 -10.27 -6.56
CA LEU A 207 -0.52 -11.07 -5.35
C LEU A 207 -0.78 -12.55 -5.63
N ALA A 208 -1.91 -12.87 -6.26
CA ALA A 208 -2.28 -14.24 -6.61
C ALA A 208 -1.28 -14.91 -7.56
N ARG A 209 -0.63 -14.17 -8.47
CA ARG A 209 0.37 -14.75 -9.37
C ARG A 209 1.71 -15.06 -8.71
N ASN A 210 2.11 -14.28 -7.70
CA ASN A 210 3.49 -14.28 -7.22
C ASN A 210 3.66 -14.83 -5.80
N PHE A 211 2.57 -15.03 -5.06
CA PHE A 211 2.61 -15.49 -3.68
C PHE A 211 1.70 -16.70 -3.47
N GLY A 212 2.08 -17.53 -2.50
CA GLY A 212 1.23 -18.60 -2.00
C GLY A 212 0.38 -18.12 -0.85
N PHE A 213 -0.80 -18.71 -0.68
CA PHE A 213 -1.74 -18.34 0.38
C PHE A 213 -2.40 -19.56 0.99
N ASP A 214 -2.65 -19.45 2.29
CA ASP A 214 -3.48 -20.36 3.04
C ASP A 214 -4.95 -19.97 2.89
N GLY A 215 -5.80 -20.92 2.50
CA GLY A 215 -7.20 -20.68 2.19
C GLY A 215 -8.04 -20.27 3.41
N GLU A 216 -7.72 -20.83 4.58
CA GLU A 216 -8.38 -20.47 5.85
C GLU A 216 -8.02 -19.05 6.26
N SER A 217 -6.73 -18.69 6.19
CA SER A 217 -6.24 -17.34 6.50
C SER A 217 -6.87 -16.25 5.61
N ILE A 218 -7.05 -16.54 4.32
CA ILE A 218 -7.77 -15.64 3.39
C ILE A 218 -9.26 -15.56 3.76
N SER A 219 -9.90 -16.70 3.99
CA SER A 219 -11.33 -16.78 4.36
C SER A 219 -11.63 -15.99 5.64
N GLU A 220 -10.82 -16.19 6.68
CA GLU A 220 -10.90 -15.46 7.96
C GLU A 220 -10.70 -13.96 7.74
N SER A 221 -9.67 -13.56 6.98
CA SER A 221 -9.41 -12.15 6.69
C SER A 221 -10.56 -11.48 5.93
N ILE A 222 -11.21 -12.21 5.01
CA ILE A 222 -12.38 -11.75 4.26
C ILE A 222 -13.55 -11.55 5.23
N GLN A 223 -13.91 -12.57 6.01
CA GLN A 223 -15.01 -12.49 6.97
C GLN A 223 -14.84 -11.30 7.91
N ALA A 224 -13.65 -11.19 8.49
CA ALA A 224 -13.33 -10.19 9.48
C ALA A 224 -13.29 -8.77 8.87
N THR A 225 -12.85 -8.63 7.62
CA THR A 225 -12.90 -7.35 6.88
C THR A 225 -14.33 -6.94 6.53
N PHE A 226 -15.14 -7.86 6.01
CA PHE A 226 -16.51 -7.60 5.60
C PHE A 226 -17.40 -7.23 6.80
N GLN A 227 -17.24 -7.94 7.91
CA GLN A 227 -17.92 -7.62 9.17
C GLN A 227 -17.58 -6.20 9.64
N ARG A 228 -16.30 -5.83 9.67
CA ARG A 228 -15.86 -4.49 10.07
C ARG A 228 -16.40 -3.38 9.15
N ARG A 229 -16.51 -3.66 7.85
CA ARG A 229 -17.02 -2.71 6.85
C ARG A 229 -18.56 -2.69 6.76
N ASN A 230 -19.25 -3.53 7.53
CA ASN A 230 -20.69 -3.76 7.43
C ASN A 230 -21.14 -4.14 6.00
N THR A 231 -20.26 -4.80 5.25
CA THR A 231 -20.54 -5.28 3.89
C THR A 231 -20.95 -6.75 3.98
N PRO A 232 -22.13 -7.15 3.49
CA PRO A 232 -22.53 -8.55 3.49
C PRO A 232 -21.56 -9.42 2.68
N LEU A 233 -21.22 -10.60 3.21
CA LEU A 233 -20.42 -11.57 2.46
C LEU A 233 -21.19 -12.03 1.21
N PRO A 234 -20.53 -12.12 0.04
CA PRO A 234 -21.20 -12.53 -1.18
C PRO A 234 -21.58 -14.02 -1.13
N THR A 235 -22.78 -14.35 -1.60
CA THR A 235 -23.28 -15.73 -1.73
C THR A 235 -23.08 -16.31 -3.13
N ALA A 236 -22.64 -15.48 -4.09
CA ALA A 236 -22.26 -15.83 -5.46
C ALA A 236 -21.09 -14.95 -5.91
N ALA A 237 -20.55 -15.16 -7.11
CA ALA A 237 -19.54 -14.25 -7.65
C ALA A 237 -20.10 -12.81 -7.72
N PRO A 238 -19.47 -11.81 -7.07
CA PRO A 238 -19.95 -10.44 -7.09
C PRO A 238 -19.78 -9.82 -8.47
N VAL A 239 -20.63 -8.85 -8.84
CA VAL A 239 -20.61 -8.22 -10.18
C VAL A 239 -19.20 -7.79 -10.61
N GLY A 240 -18.42 -7.18 -9.71
CA GLY A 240 -17.02 -6.77 -9.97
C GLY A 240 -16.07 -7.90 -10.40
N MET A 241 -16.46 -9.16 -10.19
CA MET A 241 -15.72 -10.36 -10.56
C MET A 241 -16.36 -11.14 -11.72
N THR A 242 -17.28 -10.53 -12.49
CA THR A 242 -18.02 -11.20 -13.58
C THR A 242 -17.80 -10.53 -14.94
N GLU A 243 -18.32 -11.17 -16.01
CA GLU A 243 -18.36 -10.62 -17.37
C GLU A 243 -19.06 -9.29 -17.45
N GLU A 244 -20.12 -9.08 -16.67
CA GLU A 244 -20.81 -7.78 -16.62
C GLU A 244 -19.86 -6.63 -16.30
N PHE A 245 -18.87 -6.85 -15.43
CA PHE A 245 -17.89 -5.83 -15.08
C PHE A 245 -16.78 -5.68 -16.11
N TRP A 246 -16.14 -6.78 -16.52
CA TRP A 246 -14.98 -6.68 -17.41
C TRP A 246 -15.38 -6.35 -18.85
N SER A 247 -16.60 -6.64 -19.29
CA SER A 247 -17.08 -6.28 -20.64
C SER A 247 -17.60 -4.83 -20.73
N ASP A 248 -17.82 -4.15 -19.60
CA ASP A 248 -18.29 -2.76 -19.60
C ASP A 248 -17.25 -1.81 -20.23
N ALA A 249 -17.68 -1.07 -21.25
CA ALA A 249 -16.82 -0.19 -22.04
C ALA A 249 -16.11 0.90 -21.22
N LYS A 250 -16.75 1.44 -20.16
CA LYS A 250 -16.12 2.44 -19.29
C LYS A 250 -15.03 1.81 -18.43
N ARG A 251 -15.21 0.56 -17.98
CA ARG A 251 -14.27 -0.15 -17.10
C ARG A 251 -13.05 -0.59 -17.90
N GLN A 252 -13.25 -1.05 -19.13
CA GLN A 252 -12.19 -1.25 -20.13
C GLN A 252 -11.37 0.03 -20.37
N ALA A 253 -12.03 1.17 -20.59
CA ALA A 253 -11.35 2.45 -20.79
C ALA A 253 -10.51 2.87 -19.55
N LEU A 254 -11.05 2.69 -18.34
CA LEU A 254 -10.33 2.94 -17.09
C LEU A 254 -9.13 2.00 -16.93
N TRP A 255 -9.28 0.72 -17.27
CA TRP A 255 -8.21 -0.27 -17.21
C TRP A 255 -7.05 0.10 -18.13
N VAL A 256 -7.34 0.40 -19.39
CA VAL A 256 -6.33 0.82 -20.38
C VAL A 256 -5.59 2.08 -19.92
N ALA A 257 -6.33 3.07 -19.41
CA ALA A 257 -5.73 4.30 -18.88
C ALA A 257 -4.82 4.05 -17.67
N PHE A 258 -5.24 3.15 -16.76
CA PHE A 258 -4.45 2.71 -15.61
C PHE A 258 -3.17 2.00 -16.05
N CYS A 259 -3.27 1.01 -16.94
CA CYS A 259 -2.14 0.22 -17.43
C CYS A 259 -1.09 1.11 -18.09
N ARG A 260 -1.50 2.02 -18.98
CA ARG A 260 -0.60 2.97 -19.65
C ARG A 260 0.20 3.81 -18.67
N LYS A 261 -0.42 4.23 -17.56
CA LYS A 261 0.21 5.13 -16.57
C LYS A 261 1.10 4.38 -15.58
N SER A 262 0.65 3.22 -15.10
CA SER A 262 1.14 2.64 -13.84
C SER A 262 1.75 1.26 -13.98
N VAL A 263 1.34 0.49 -14.99
CA VAL A 263 1.83 -0.88 -15.22
C VAL A 263 3.11 -0.82 -16.05
N ARG A 264 4.06 -1.72 -15.75
CA ARG A 264 5.37 -1.80 -16.41
C ARG A 264 5.60 -3.15 -17.12
N ILE A 265 4.56 -3.97 -17.20
CA ILE A 265 4.55 -5.27 -17.90
C ILE A 265 4.07 -5.06 -19.34
N ASN A 266 4.79 -5.62 -20.32
CA ASN A 266 4.45 -5.52 -21.74
C ASN A 266 4.48 -6.91 -22.43
N PRO A 267 3.39 -7.37 -23.07
CA PRO A 267 2.07 -6.74 -23.09
C PRO A 267 1.44 -6.71 -21.69
N SER A 268 0.69 -5.65 -21.38
CA SER A 268 -0.11 -5.59 -20.15
C SER A 268 -1.32 -6.52 -20.28
N PRO A 269 -1.73 -7.21 -19.21
CA PRO A 269 -2.88 -8.10 -19.27
C PRO A 269 -4.18 -7.32 -19.51
N THR A 270 -5.16 -7.97 -20.14
CA THR A 270 -6.50 -7.40 -20.35
C THR A 270 -7.29 -7.38 -19.03
N LEU A 271 -8.35 -6.56 -18.96
CA LEU A 271 -9.22 -6.55 -17.78
C LEU A 271 -9.91 -7.91 -17.60
N GLU A 272 -10.30 -8.56 -18.70
CA GLU A 272 -10.90 -9.90 -18.71
C GLU A 272 -9.94 -10.94 -18.11
N GLU A 273 -8.68 -10.98 -18.57
CA GLU A 273 -7.66 -11.91 -18.05
C GLU A 273 -7.44 -11.71 -16.55
N VAL A 274 -7.39 -10.45 -16.10
CA VAL A 274 -7.18 -10.10 -14.70
C VAL A 274 -8.37 -10.50 -13.84
N VAL A 275 -9.59 -10.08 -14.21
CA VAL A 275 -10.80 -10.34 -13.42
C VAL A 275 -11.10 -11.83 -13.38
N THR A 276 -10.98 -12.52 -14.51
CA THR A 276 -11.21 -13.97 -14.59
C THR A 276 -10.23 -14.72 -13.70
N PHE A 277 -8.93 -14.39 -13.75
CA PHE A 277 -7.93 -15.03 -12.89
C PHE A 277 -8.15 -14.73 -11.41
N VAL A 278 -8.38 -13.46 -11.06
CA VAL A 278 -8.64 -13.04 -9.67
C VAL A 278 -9.90 -13.71 -9.12
N ASN A 279 -10.94 -13.90 -9.93
CA ASN A 279 -12.14 -14.63 -9.53
C ASN A 279 -11.78 -16.04 -9.04
N THR A 280 -10.95 -16.80 -9.78
CA THR A 280 -10.53 -18.15 -9.37
C THR A 280 -9.74 -18.18 -8.05
N PHE A 281 -9.09 -17.07 -7.72
CA PHE A 281 -8.34 -16.92 -6.47
C PHE A 281 -9.24 -16.54 -5.30
N ILE A 282 -10.02 -15.45 -5.41
CA ILE A 282 -10.64 -14.80 -4.25
C ILE A 282 -12.07 -15.24 -3.97
N VAL A 283 -12.82 -15.64 -5.01
CA VAL A 283 -14.24 -16.00 -4.85
C VAL A 283 -14.41 -17.32 -4.07
N PRO A 284 -13.64 -18.40 -4.32
CA PRO A 284 -13.80 -19.65 -3.57
C PRO A 284 -13.71 -19.50 -2.04
N PRO A 285 -12.65 -18.88 -1.45
CA PRO A 285 -12.60 -18.68 0.00
C PRO A 285 -13.72 -17.74 0.50
N ALA A 286 -14.10 -16.71 -0.26
CA ALA A 286 -15.20 -15.82 0.11
C ALA A 286 -16.55 -16.55 0.22
N LEU A 287 -16.83 -17.47 -0.72
CA LEU A 287 -18.04 -18.28 -0.69
C LEU A 287 -18.03 -19.30 0.44
N ALA A 288 -16.87 -19.86 0.79
CA ALA A 288 -16.74 -20.72 1.97
C ALA A 288 -17.03 -19.92 3.25
N ALA A 289 -16.47 -18.70 3.37
CA ALA A 289 -16.75 -17.79 4.48
C ALA A 289 -18.24 -17.48 4.62
N SER A 290 -18.95 -17.21 3.51
CA SER A 290 -20.39 -16.89 3.56
C SER A 290 -21.28 -18.07 3.98
N ARG A 291 -20.79 -19.31 3.82
CA ARG A 291 -21.45 -20.52 4.31
C ARG A 291 -21.01 -20.95 5.71
N GLY A 292 -20.03 -20.27 6.31
CA GLY A 292 -19.43 -20.68 7.58
C GLY A 292 -18.62 -21.98 7.47
N GLU A 293 -18.11 -22.29 6.27
CA GLU A 293 -17.33 -23.50 5.99
C GLU A 293 -15.83 -23.19 6.05
N ALA A 294 -15.04 -24.17 6.51
CA ALA A 294 -13.59 -24.12 6.41
C ALA A 294 -13.15 -24.23 4.94
N PHE A 295 -12.15 -23.43 4.54
CA PHE A 295 -11.56 -23.50 3.20
C PHE A 295 -10.13 -24.06 3.28
N ALA A 296 -10.03 -25.35 3.61
CA ALA A 296 -8.77 -26.07 3.81
C ALA A 296 -8.03 -26.39 2.50
N GLN A 297 -7.67 -25.34 1.77
CA GLN A 297 -6.91 -25.41 0.52
C GLN A 297 -5.70 -24.46 0.59
N GLU A 298 -4.70 -24.75 -0.24
CA GLU A 298 -3.52 -23.93 -0.43
C GLU A 298 -3.47 -23.42 -1.87
N TRP A 299 -3.12 -22.14 -1.99
CA TRP A 299 -2.82 -21.51 -3.26
C TRP A 299 -1.31 -21.48 -3.43
N GLN A 300 -0.81 -22.10 -4.49
CA GLN A 300 0.56 -21.90 -4.93
C GLN A 300 0.64 -20.65 -5.81
N PRO A 301 1.77 -19.94 -5.92
CA PRO A 301 1.91 -18.81 -6.84
C PRO A 301 1.39 -19.15 -8.25
N GLY A 302 0.38 -18.42 -8.73
CA GLY A 302 -0.27 -18.67 -10.03
C GLY A 302 -1.45 -19.65 -9.99
N GLY A 303 -1.73 -20.27 -8.84
CA GLY A 303 -2.83 -21.20 -8.62
C GLY A 303 -2.63 -22.59 -9.26
N PRO A 304 -3.71 -23.39 -9.33
CA PRO A 304 -4.99 -23.18 -8.65
C PRO A 304 -4.92 -23.53 -7.16
N TRP A 305 -6.03 -23.34 -6.44
CA TRP A 305 -6.21 -23.91 -5.10
C TRP A 305 -6.14 -25.44 -5.14
N ARG A 306 -5.48 -26.03 -4.13
CA ARG A 306 -5.36 -27.49 -3.94
C ARG A 306 -5.65 -27.84 -2.49
N PRO A 307 -6.23 -29.01 -2.18
CA PRO A 307 -6.39 -29.45 -0.79
C PRO A 307 -5.06 -29.42 -0.03
N LYS A 308 -5.08 -29.00 1.23
CA LYS A 308 -3.93 -29.13 2.15
C LYS A 308 -3.51 -30.61 2.22
N SER A 309 -2.23 -30.89 2.05
CA SER A 309 -1.64 -32.23 2.21
C SER A 309 -1.40 -32.57 3.67
#